data_AF-A0A2S7L237-F1
#
_entry.id   AF-A0A2S7L237-F1
#
_cell.length_a   1.000
_cell.length_b   1.000
_cell.length_c   1.000
_cell.angle_alpha   90.00
_cell.angle_beta   90.00
_cell.angle_gamma   90.00
#
_symmetry.space_group_name_H-M   'P 1'
#
loop_
_entity.id
_entity.type
_entity.pdbx_description
1 polymer ?
#
loop_
_entity_poly.entity_id
_entity_poly.type
_entity_poly.pdbx_seq_one_letter_code
_entity_poly.pdbx_strand_id
1 'polypeptide(L)'
;MRNYLKKALQIVALNISNNQFDVNMFARELGVSQTLLFTKIKAWANITPNEFIIEMRMKRAIQLLEQSEINISEVSDRVGFKDPKYFRKINQLLPTQFTSQFLKRNTI
;
A
#
# COMPACT_ATOMS: atom_id res chain seq x y z
N MET A 1 -2.55 -18.95 11.12
CA MET A 1 -1.95 -17.61 10.92
C MET A 1 -1.81 -17.18 9.45
N ARG A 2 -1.45 -18.06 8.48
CA ARG A 2 -1.26 -17.70 7.06
C ARG A 2 -2.49 -17.08 6.34
N ASN A 3 -3.71 -17.39 6.77
CA ASN A 3 -4.93 -16.91 6.09
C ASN A 3 -5.18 -15.39 6.24
N TYR A 4 -4.80 -14.80 7.38
CA TYR A 4 -5.12 -13.39 7.63
C TYR A 4 -4.24 -12.42 6.83
N LEU A 5 -2.93 -12.70 6.71
CA LEU A 5 -2.04 -11.88 5.89
C LEU A 5 -2.41 -11.98 4.41
N LYS A 6 -2.70 -13.19 3.91
CA LYS A 6 -3.15 -13.39 2.53
C LYS A 6 -4.46 -12.65 2.25
N LYS A 7 -5.44 -12.75 3.16
CA LYS A 7 -6.71 -12.02 3.06
C LYS A 7 -6.49 -10.50 3.09
N ALA A 8 -5.61 -10.02 3.97
CA ALA A 8 -5.25 -8.61 4.06
C ALA A 8 -4.65 -8.08 2.74
N LEU A 9 -3.70 -8.82 2.15
CA LEU A 9 -3.13 -8.48 0.85
C LEU A 9 -4.20 -8.44 -0.26
N GLN A 10 -5.12 -9.42 -0.28
CA GLN A 10 -6.23 -9.45 -1.24
C GLN A 10 -7.17 -8.25 -1.09
N ILE A 11 -7.56 -7.91 0.14
CA ILE A 11 -8.46 -6.77 0.41
C ILE A 11 -7.82 -5.48 -0.11
N VAL A 12 -6.54 -5.24 0.19
CA VAL A 12 -5.85 -4.03 -0.26
C VAL A 12 -5.69 -4.03 -1.79
N ALA A 13 -5.38 -5.16 -2.41
CA ALA A 13 -5.26 -5.27 -3.86
C ALA A 13 -6.59 -4.99 -4.58
N LEU A 14 -7.72 -5.49 -4.05
CA LEU A 14 -9.05 -5.25 -4.60
C LEU A 14 -9.50 -3.79 -4.43
N ASN A 15 -9.00 -3.10 -3.42
CA ASN A 15 -9.32 -1.70 -3.12
C ASN A 15 -8.23 -0.71 -3.57
N ILE A 16 -7.27 -1.14 -4.40
CA ILE A 16 -6.10 -0.34 -4.71
C ILE A 16 -6.42 0.92 -5.52
N SER A 17 -7.50 0.91 -6.31
CA SER A 17 -8.01 2.07 -7.05
C SER A 17 -9.05 2.88 -6.25
N ASN A 18 -9.51 2.36 -5.11
CA ASN A 18 -10.55 3.00 -4.30
C ASN A 18 -9.95 4.13 -3.44
N ASN A 19 -10.31 5.38 -3.74
CA ASN A 19 -9.81 6.56 -3.01
C ASN A 19 -10.47 6.79 -1.63
N GLN A 20 -11.48 5.99 -1.28
CA GLN A 20 -12.14 6.01 0.03
C GLN A 20 -11.63 4.90 0.95
N PHE A 21 -10.76 4.01 0.46
CA PHE A 21 -10.25 2.89 1.24
C PHE A 21 -9.23 3.36 2.29
N ASP A 22 -9.66 3.34 3.55
CA ASP A 22 -8.92 3.74 4.74
C ASP A 22 -8.73 2.58 5.74
N VAL A 23 -8.12 2.88 6.89
CA VAL A 23 -7.87 1.89 7.95
C VAL A 23 -9.19 1.34 8.53
N ASN A 24 -10.26 2.13 8.58
CA ASN A 24 -11.56 1.70 9.09
C ASN A 24 -12.18 0.65 8.17
N MET A 25 -12.21 0.95 6.87
CA MET A 25 -12.70 0.03 5.85
C MET A 25 -11.85 -1.23 5.81
N PHE A 26 -10.52 -1.10 5.92
CA PHE A 26 -9.63 -2.25 5.97
C PHE A 26 -9.92 -3.18 7.17
N ALA A 27 -10.11 -2.62 8.36
CA ALA A 27 -10.46 -3.39 9.55
C ALA A 27 -11.79 -4.13 9.38
N ARG A 28 -12.80 -3.44 8.82
CA ARG A 28 -14.14 -3.99 8.54
C ARG A 28 -14.07 -5.15 7.54
N GLU A 29 -13.39 -4.97 6.41
CA GLU A 29 -13.22 -6.00 5.37
C GLU A 29 -12.45 -7.23 5.88
N LEU A 30 -11.45 -7.01 6.73
CA LEU A 30 -10.69 -8.09 7.34
C LEU A 30 -11.50 -8.83 8.42
N GLY A 31 -12.53 -8.20 8.99
CA GLY A 31 -13.39 -8.72 10.04
C GLY A 31 -12.77 -8.59 11.43
N VAL A 32 -12.02 -7.52 11.69
CA VAL A 32 -11.31 -7.29 12.96
C VAL A 32 -11.54 -5.86 13.46
N SER A 33 -11.30 -5.63 14.75
CA SER A 33 -11.23 -4.26 15.27
C SER A 33 -9.99 -3.53 14.74
N GLN A 34 -10.03 -2.19 14.73
CA GLN A 34 -8.87 -1.38 14.34
C GLN A 34 -7.64 -1.71 15.19
N THR A 35 -7.80 -1.81 16.52
CA THR A 35 -6.71 -2.18 17.42
C THR A 35 -6.06 -3.50 17.03
N LEU A 36 -6.87 -4.51 16.72
CA LEU A 36 -6.35 -5.82 16.30
C LEU A 36 -5.71 -5.76 14.91
N LEU A 37 -6.22 -4.94 14.00
CA LEU A 37 -5.57 -4.66 12.71
C LEU A 37 -4.18 -4.04 12.93
N PHE A 38 -4.05 -3.04 13.78
CA PHE A 38 -2.77 -2.43 14.14
C PHE A 38 -1.80 -3.46 14.70
N THR A 39 -2.22 -4.28 15.66
CA THR A 39 -1.36 -5.34 16.23
C THR A 39 -0.93 -6.34 15.16
N LYS A 40 -1.85 -6.78 14.28
CA LYS A 40 -1.56 -7.74 13.22
C LYS A 40 -0.59 -7.18 12.17
N ILE A 41 -0.87 -5.98 11.63
CA ILE A 41 -0.01 -5.35 10.62
C ILE A 41 1.38 -5.07 11.21
N LYS A 42 1.45 -4.57 12.44
CA LYS A 42 2.73 -4.34 13.11
C LYS A 42 3.49 -5.65 13.32
N ALA A 43 2.82 -6.73 13.68
CA ALA A 43 3.46 -8.05 13.79
C ALA A 43 3.95 -8.62 12.44
N TRP A 44 3.27 -8.32 11.32
CA TRP A 44 3.62 -8.86 10.00
C TRP A 44 4.65 -8.03 9.25
N ALA A 45 4.53 -6.70 9.32
CA ALA A 45 5.28 -5.77 8.48
C ALA A 45 6.07 -4.73 9.29
N ASN A 46 5.89 -4.67 10.61
CA ASN A 46 6.51 -3.68 11.51
C ASN A 46 6.21 -2.21 11.14
N ILE A 47 5.06 -1.99 10.51
CA ILE A 47 4.55 -0.67 10.12
C ILE A 47 3.10 -0.52 10.57
N THR A 48 2.53 0.67 10.42
CA THR A 48 1.12 0.95 10.68
C THR A 48 0.22 0.44 9.53
N PRO A 49 -1.08 0.19 9.77
CA PRO A 49 -2.02 -0.17 8.71
C PRO A 49 -2.11 0.87 7.59
N ASN A 50 -1.97 2.16 7.92
CA ASN A 50 -1.99 3.21 6.91
C ASN A 50 -0.75 3.15 6.00
N GLU A 51 0.44 2.99 6.60
CA GLU A 51 1.68 2.78 5.84
C GLU A 51 1.59 1.52 4.97
N PHE A 52 1.00 0.44 5.47
CA PHE A 52 0.80 -0.78 4.69
C PHE A 52 -0.07 -0.57 3.45
N ILE A 53 -1.16 0.20 3.56
CA ILE A 53 -2.01 0.57 2.41
C ILE A 53 -1.20 1.40 1.41
N ILE A 54 -0.42 2.36 1.90
CA ILE A 54 0.42 3.21 1.05
C ILE A 54 1.47 2.36 0.33
N GLU A 55 2.23 1.52 1.02
CA GLU A 55 3.25 0.66 0.41
C GLU A 55 2.67 -0.21 -0.71
N MET A 56 1.48 -0.78 -0.49
CA MET A 56 0.82 -1.59 -1.50
C MET A 56 0.41 -0.77 -2.74
N ARG A 57 -0.19 0.41 -2.54
CA ARG A 57 -0.52 1.33 -3.64
C ARG A 57 0.73 1.76 -4.41
N MET A 58 1.82 2.04 -3.70
CA MET A 58 3.10 2.43 -4.31
C MET A 58 3.72 1.29 -5.10
N LYS A 59 3.71 0.07 -4.57
CA LYS A 59 4.19 -1.11 -5.30
C LYS A 59 3.44 -1.29 -6.62
N ARG A 60 2.12 -1.06 -6.62
CA ARG A 60 1.32 -1.09 -7.85
C ARG A 60 1.63 0.09 -8.78
N ALA A 61 1.86 1.28 -8.23
CA ALA A 61 2.23 2.46 -9.00
C ALA A 61 3.57 2.25 -9.75
N ILE A 62 4.59 1.71 -9.07
CA ILE A 62 5.89 1.40 -9.68
C ILE A 62 5.73 0.37 -10.79
N GLN A 63 4.99 -0.72 -10.55
CA GLN A 63 4.72 -1.72 -11.59
C GLN A 63 4.03 -1.12 -12.82
N LEU A 64 3.11 -0.19 -12.62
CA LEU A 64 2.42 0.50 -13.70
C LEU A 64 3.35 1.45 -14.47
N LEU A 65 4.28 2.12 -13.79
CA LEU A 65 5.30 2.97 -14.41
C LEU A 65 6.35 2.16 -15.18
N GLU A 66 6.73 0.98 -14.68
CA GLU A 66 7.66 0.08 -15.37
C GLU A 66 7.03 -0.58 -16.60
N GLN A 67 5.72 -0.84 -16.57
CA GLN A 67 5.00 -1.54 -17.63
C GLN A 67 4.37 -0.61 -18.68
N SER A 68 4.30 0.70 -18.44
CA SER A 68 3.55 1.62 -19.31
C SER A 68 4.14 3.02 -19.31
N GLU A 69 4.09 3.70 -20.46
CA GLU A 69 4.41 5.13 -20.61
C GLU A 69 3.28 6.04 -20.07
N ILE A 70 2.58 5.64 -19.01
CA ILE A 70 1.51 6.45 -18.43
C ILE A 70 2.11 7.48 -17.47
N ASN A 71 1.58 8.69 -17.53
CA ASN A 71 2.10 9.78 -16.71
C ASN A 71 1.76 9.58 -15.22
N ILE A 72 2.53 10.26 -14.37
CA ILE A 72 2.41 10.19 -12.91
C ILE A 72 0.99 10.55 -12.40
N SER A 73 0.30 11.47 -13.07
CA SER A 73 -1.07 11.86 -12.72
C SER A 73 -2.04 10.71 -12.92
N GLU A 74 -1.92 10.00 -14.04
CA GLU A 74 -2.77 8.88 -14.38
C GLU A 74 -2.50 7.65 -13.50
N VAL A 75 -1.24 7.46 -13.09
CA VAL A 75 -0.89 6.44 -12.08
C VAL A 75 -1.53 6.76 -10.74
N SER A 76 -1.50 8.03 -10.29
CA SER A 76 -2.15 8.46 -9.04
C SER A 76 -3.64 8.14 -9.02
N ASP A 77 -4.33 8.36 -10.14
CA ASP A 77 -5.76 8.05 -10.29
C ASP A 77 -5.99 6.53 -10.25
N ARG A 78 -5.17 5.75 -10.96
CA ARG A 78 -5.30 4.28 -11.02
C ARG A 78 -4.99 3.58 -9.69
N VAL A 79 -4.14 4.16 -8.86
CA VAL A 79 -3.81 3.63 -7.52
C VAL A 79 -4.56 4.37 -6.40
N GLY A 80 -5.60 5.11 -6.75
CA GLY A 80 -6.61 5.65 -5.83
C GLY A 80 -6.08 6.62 -4.78
N PHE A 81 -5.02 7.37 -5.08
CA PHE A 81 -4.59 8.44 -4.19
C PHE A 81 -5.58 9.59 -4.26
N LYS A 82 -6.18 9.93 -3.11
CA LYS A 82 -7.18 10.99 -2.99
C LYS A 82 -6.59 12.40 -3.18
N ASP A 83 -5.29 12.57 -2.89
CA ASP A 83 -4.61 13.85 -3.00
C ASP A 83 -3.30 13.72 -3.82
N PRO A 84 -3.24 14.34 -5.01
CA PRO A 84 -2.03 14.43 -5.82
C PRO A 84 -0.83 15.04 -5.08
N LYS A 85 -1.05 15.92 -4.09
CA LYS A 85 0.03 16.50 -3.26
C LYS A 85 0.63 15.47 -2.33
N TYR A 86 -0.20 14.59 -1.76
CA TYR A 86 0.26 13.48 -0.94
C TYR A 86 1.06 12.48 -1.77
N PHE A 87 0.59 12.18 -2.98
CA PHE A 87 1.34 11.36 -3.95
C PHE A 87 2.69 11.98 -4.29
N ARG A 88 2.74 13.28 -4.63
CA ARG A 88 4.02 13.98 -4.92
C ARG A 88 5.00 13.93 -3.76
N LYS A 89 4.52 14.09 -2.52
CA LYS A 89 5.37 14.01 -1.31
C LYS A 89 5.95 12.61 -1.14
N ILE A 90 5.15 11.57 -1.36
CA ILE A 90 5.63 10.18 -1.32
C ILE A 90 6.61 9.91 -2.48
N ASN A 91 6.31 10.41 -3.69
CA ASN A 91 7.19 10.27 -4.85
C ASN A 91 8.54 10.96 -4.69
N GLN A 92 8.62 12.03 -3.91
CA GLN A 92 9.90 12.67 -3.57
C GLN A 92 10.67 11.90 -2.49
N LEU A 93 9.98 11.14 -1.63
CA LEU A 93 10.58 10.24 -0.64
C LEU A 93 11.00 8.88 -1.25
N LEU A 94 10.48 8.54 -2.44
CA LEU A 94 10.70 7.28 -3.15
C LEU A 94 12.17 6.97 -3.52
N PRO A 95 13.00 7.90 -4.04
CA PRO A 95 14.34 7.55 -4.52
C PRO A 95 15.23 6.99 -3.41
N THR A 96 15.04 7.48 -2.18
CA THR A 96 16.01 7.31 -1.10
C THR A 96 15.70 6.13 -0.17
N GLN A 97 14.43 5.80 0.06
CA GLN A 97 14.04 4.82 1.08
C GLN A 97 13.43 3.53 0.52
N PHE A 98 12.73 3.58 -0.62
CA PHE A 98 12.06 2.39 -1.16
C PHE A 98 13.03 1.46 -1.91
N THR A 99 13.94 2.02 -2.72
CA THR A 99 14.99 1.25 -3.42
C THR A 99 15.89 0.50 -2.44
N SER A 100 16.23 1.14 -1.31
CA SER A 100 17.11 0.61 -0.28
C SER A 100 16.45 -0.45 0.60
N GLN A 101 15.12 -0.41 0.79
CA GLN A 101 14.38 -1.41 1.57
C GLN A 101 13.86 -2.59 0.72
N PHE A 102 13.51 -2.38 -0.56
CA PHE A 102 13.10 -3.46 -1.47
C PHE A 102 14.27 -4.34 -1.92
N LEU A 103 15.45 -3.77 -2.18
CA LEU A 103 16.64 -4.56 -2.58
C LEU A 103 17.19 -5.45 -1.45
N LYS A 104 16.84 -5.19 -0.18
CA LYS A 104 17.26 -6.05 0.95
C LYS A 104 16.32 -7.22 1.25
N ARG A 105 15.10 -7.23 0.70
CA ARG A 105 14.04 -8.16 1.13
C ARG A 105 13.66 -9.22 0.07
N ASN A 106 14.20 -9.11 -1.14
CA ASN A 106 14.02 -10.07 -2.23
C ASN A 106 15.24 -10.99 -2.46
N THR A 107 16.15 -11.10 -1.48
CA THR A 107 17.21 -12.12 -1.52
C THR A 107 16.84 -13.27 -0.59
N ILE A 108 15.96 -14.15 -1.07
CA ILE A 108 15.93 -15.58 -0.69
C ILE A 108 15.73 -16.37 -1.98
#